data_AF-A0A9W8M001-F1
#
_entry.id   AF-A0A9W8M001-F1
#
_cell.length_a   1.000
_cell.length_b   1.000
_cell.length_c   1.000
_cell.angle_alpha   90.00
_cell.angle_beta   90.00
_cell.angle_gamma   90.00
#
_symmetry.space_group_name_H-M   'P 1'
#
loop_
_entity.id
_entity.type
_entity.pdbx_description
1 polymer ?
#
loop_
_entity_poly.entity_id
_entity_poly.type
_entity_poly.pdbx_seq_one_letter_code
_entity_poly.pdbx_strand_id
1 'polypeptide(L)'
;DLDYYWRIEPGVEYTCAIPYDPFAFMHQRGLKYSFTITLREYPETIPTLWATTNAFRAAFPEHVAPENSLSWLQTNGSYNMCHFWSNFEIGSLEFFRSPEYQAYFDFLDRTGGFFYERWGDAPVHTLAAAMLLNRSQIHYFGDIGYFHPPFQNCPPGPLNAARCFCNANRSMLLHPDSCTRAWLDL
;
A
#
# COMPACT_ATOMS: atom_id res chain seq x y z
N ASP A 1 2.48 -11.16 22.43
CA ASP A 1 2.89 -10.88 21.04
C ASP A 1 2.13 -9.69 20.48
N LEU A 2 2.61 -9.13 19.37
CA LEU A 2 1.99 -7.99 18.67
C LEU A 2 1.19 -8.47 17.46
N ASP A 3 0.02 -7.87 17.25
CA ASP A 3 -0.89 -8.17 16.13
C ASP A 3 -0.80 -7.15 14.98
N TYR A 4 -0.45 -5.90 15.30
CA TYR A 4 -0.30 -4.81 14.34
C TYR A 4 1.04 -4.11 14.54
N TYR A 5 1.53 -3.48 13.48
CA TYR A 5 2.68 -2.60 13.51
C TYR A 5 2.38 -1.29 12.78
N TRP A 6 3.12 -0.24 13.10
CA TRP A 6 3.13 1.03 12.35
C TRP A 6 4.57 1.33 11.96
N ARG A 7 4.86 1.32 10.65
CA ARG A 7 6.17 1.71 10.12
C ARG A 7 6.36 3.22 10.24
N ILE A 8 7.50 3.61 10.81
CA ILE A 8 7.93 4.99 10.96
C ILE A 8 9.35 5.11 10.41
N GLU A 9 9.56 6.01 9.46
CA GLU A 9 10.88 6.30 8.91
C GLU A 9 11.47 7.62 9.44
N PRO A 10 12.80 7.79 9.42
CA PRO A 10 13.42 9.08 9.70
C PRO A 10 13.01 10.16 8.69
N GLY A 11 12.90 11.41 9.13
CA GLY A 11 12.61 12.55 8.24
C GLY A 11 11.14 12.68 7.83
N VAL A 12 10.24 11.93 8.44
CA VAL A 12 8.79 12.07 8.24
C VAL A 12 8.19 13.14 9.13
N GLU A 13 7.07 13.71 8.70
CA GLU A 13 6.26 14.62 9.51
C GLU A 13 4.80 14.14 9.57
N TYR A 14 4.24 14.13 10.78
CA TYR A 14 2.81 13.99 11.02
C TYR A 14 2.19 15.37 11.08
N THR A 15 1.51 15.74 10.01
CA THR A 15 1.10 17.14 9.76
C THR A 15 -0.30 17.46 10.23
N CYS A 16 -1.02 16.49 10.80
CA CYS A 16 -2.33 16.67 11.42
C CYS A 16 -2.39 16.00 12.79
N ALA A 17 -3.24 16.51 13.68
CA ALA A 17 -3.59 15.80 14.92
C ALA A 17 -4.39 14.52 14.62
N ILE A 18 -4.06 13.41 15.30
CA ILE A 18 -4.73 12.11 15.18
C ILE A 18 -5.51 11.88 16.49
N PRO A 19 -6.83 12.17 16.54
CA PRO A 19 -7.60 12.22 17.78
C PRO A 19 -8.21 10.86 18.20
N TYR A 20 -7.76 9.78 17.60
CA TYR A 20 -8.23 8.41 17.82
C TYR A 20 -7.06 7.44 17.81
N ASP A 21 -7.28 6.21 18.27
CA ASP A 21 -6.29 5.12 18.21
C ASP A 21 -6.37 4.40 16.84
N PRO A 22 -5.34 4.52 15.97
CA PRO A 22 -5.35 3.88 14.66
C PRO A 22 -5.30 2.35 14.73
N PHE A 23 -4.67 1.77 15.74
CA PHE A 23 -4.63 0.31 15.92
C PHE A 23 -6.00 -0.22 16.31
N ALA A 24 -6.68 0.47 17.24
CA ALA A 24 -8.05 0.13 17.60
C ALA A 24 -8.99 0.24 16.38
N PHE A 25 -8.83 1.29 15.56
CA PHE A 25 -9.59 1.46 14.32
C PHE A 25 -9.37 0.29 13.34
N MET A 26 -8.12 -0.12 13.13
CA MET A 26 -7.76 -1.25 12.26
C MET A 26 -8.37 -2.56 12.78
N HIS A 27 -8.18 -2.84 14.07
CA HIS A 27 -8.64 -4.08 14.69
C HIS A 27 -10.17 -4.22 14.69
N GLN A 28 -10.89 -3.18 15.13
CA GLN A 28 -12.36 -3.21 15.22
C GLN A 28 -13.04 -3.39 13.86
N ARG A 29 -12.37 -3.01 12.76
CA ARG A 29 -12.89 -3.11 11.40
C ARG A 29 -12.34 -4.30 10.63
N GLY A 30 -11.51 -5.14 11.25
CA GLY A 30 -10.89 -6.30 10.60
C GLY A 30 -9.94 -5.92 9.46
N LEU A 31 -9.37 -4.71 9.49
CA LEU A 31 -8.45 -4.22 8.47
C LEU A 31 -7.08 -4.88 8.64
N LYS A 32 -6.42 -5.17 7.51
CA LYS A 32 -5.16 -5.92 7.47
C LYS A 32 -4.00 -5.10 6.89
N TYR A 33 -4.29 -4.15 6.01
CA TYR A 33 -3.29 -3.27 5.41
C TYR A 33 -3.82 -1.84 5.32
N SER A 34 -2.96 -0.85 5.46
CA SER A 34 -3.36 0.54 5.27
C SER A 34 -2.22 1.44 4.83
N PHE A 35 -2.58 2.55 4.19
CA PHE A 35 -1.63 3.49 3.60
C PHE A 35 -2.16 4.93 3.64
N THR A 36 -1.25 5.90 3.44
CA THR A 36 -1.58 7.33 3.26
C THR A 36 -1.21 7.86 1.87
N ILE A 37 -0.25 7.24 1.18
CA ILE A 37 0.20 7.71 -0.14
C ILE A 37 0.23 6.53 -1.10
N THR A 38 -0.15 6.79 -2.35
CA THR A 38 0.15 5.90 -3.47
C THR A 38 0.91 6.67 -4.53
N LEU A 39 1.75 5.97 -5.28
CA LEU A 39 2.44 6.51 -6.46
C LEU A 39 2.72 5.40 -7.46
N ARG A 40 3.27 5.77 -8.61
CA ARG A 40 3.78 4.82 -9.61
C ARG A 40 5.24 4.52 -9.39
N GLU A 41 5.58 3.24 -9.47
CA GLU A 41 6.96 2.75 -9.46
C GLU A 41 7.65 3.04 -10.81
N TYR A 42 8.98 3.12 -10.78
CA TYR A 42 9.82 3.16 -11.96
C TYR A 42 9.90 1.76 -12.60
N PRO A 43 9.40 1.57 -13.84
CA PRO A 43 9.34 0.24 -14.47
C PRO A 43 10.68 -0.47 -14.56
N GLU A 44 11.78 0.28 -14.72
CA GLU A 44 13.15 -0.24 -14.85
C GLU A 44 13.64 -0.96 -13.59
N THR A 45 12.98 -0.74 -12.46
CA THR A 45 13.35 -1.31 -11.15
C THR A 45 12.70 -2.67 -10.91
N ILE A 46 11.61 -2.95 -11.62
CA ILE A 46 10.75 -4.12 -11.44
C ILE A 46 10.31 -4.77 -12.77
N PRO A 47 11.16 -4.86 -13.82
CA PRO A 47 10.74 -5.31 -15.15
C PRO A 47 10.11 -6.70 -15.17
N THR A 48 10.46 -7.61 -14.24
CA THR A 48 9.86 -8.96 -14.19
C THR A 48 8.89 -9.19 -13.03
N LEU A 49 8.75 -8.26 -12.08
CA LEU A 49 7.94 -8.44 -10.86
C LEU A 49 6.48 -8.82 -11.16
N TRP A 50 5.85 -8.12 -12.12
CA TRP A 50 4.46 -8.39 -12.49
C TRP A 50 4.28 -9.76 -13.15
N ALA A 51 5.20 -10.14 -14.04
CA ALA A 51 5.18 -11.46 -14.68
C ALA A 51 5.34 -12.57 -13.64
N THR A 52 6.28 -12.41 -12.70
CA THR A 52 6.49 -13.35 -11.58
C THR A 52 5.26 -13.42 -10.67
N THR A 53 4.62 -12.30 -10.37
CA THR A 53 3.39 -12.27 -9.57
C THR A 53 2.23 -12.99 -10.27
N ASN A 54 2.06 -12.82 -11.58
CA ASN A 54 1.06 -13.57 -12.34
C ASN A 54 1.37 -15.06 -12.40
N ALA A 55 2.66 -15.45 -12.47
CA ALA A 55 3.08 -16.85 -12.42
C ALA A 55 2.73 -17.48 -11.07
N PHE A 56 2.96 -16.78 -9.95
CA PHE A 56 2.49 -17.19 -8.63
C PHE A 56 0.96 -17.38 -8.62
N ARG A 57 0.23 -16.38 -9.15
CA ARG A 57 -1.24 -16.41 -9.18
C ARG A 57 -1.82 -17.59 -9.96
N ALA A 58 -1.13 -18.00 -11.03
CA ALA A 58 -1.49 -19.17 -11.82
C ALA A 58 -1.15 -20.49 -11.11
N ALA A 59 -0.05 -20.52 -10.35
CA ALA A 59 0.40 -21.71 -9.63
C ALA A 59 -0.37 -21.95 -8.32
N PHE A 60 -0.85 -20.88 -7.67
CA PHE A 60 -1.53 -20.91 -6.37
C PHE A 60 -2.86 -20.13 -6.41
N PRO A 61 -3.82 -20.51 -7.28
CA PRO A 61 -5.10 -19.81 -7.38
C PRO A 61 -5.91 -19.79 -6.07
N GLU A 62 -5.70 -20.76 -5.18
CA GLU A 62 -6.32 -20.86 -3.86
C GLU A 62 -5.91 -19.76 -2.88
N HIS A 63 -4.76 -19.10 -3.11
CA HIS A 63 -4.29 -17.98 -2.31
C HIS A 63 -4.89 -16.64 -2.75
N VAL A 64 -5.58 -16.59 -3.88
CA VAL A 64 -6.14 -15.35 -4.43
C VAL A 64 -7.47 -15.04 -3.77
N ALA A 65 -7.58 -13.87 -3.15
CA ALA A 65 -8.82 -13.45 -2.54
C ALA A 65 -9.91 -13.22 -3.60
N PRO A 66 -11.18 -13.63 -3.35
CA PRO A 66 -12.26 -13.51 -4.34
C PRO A 66 -12.64 -12.05 -4.64
N GLU A 67 -12.61 -11.17 -3.64
CA GLU A 67 -12.90 -9.73 -3.78
C GLU A 67 -11.61 -8.90 -3.71
N ASN A 68 -10.55 -9.40 -4.33
CA ASN A 68 -9.25 -8.72 -4.38
C ASN A 68 -9.29 -7.42 -5.19
N SER A 69 -8.21 -6.64 -5.12
CA SER A 69 -8.09 -5.34 -5.78
C SER A 69 -7.02 -5.30 -6.86
N LEU A 70 -6.70 -6.43 -7.51
CA LEU A 70 -5.71 -6.47 -8.59
C LEU A 70 -6.13 -5.68 -9.83
N SER A 71 -7.43 -5.49 -10.07
CA SER A 71 -7.94 -4.67 -11.17
C SER A 71 -7.47 -3.22 -11.08
N TRP A 72 -7.32 -2.67 -9.88
CA TRP A 72 -6.76 -1.33 -9.64
C TRP A 72 -5.31 -1.19 -10.12
N LEU A 73 -4.57 -2.31 -10.16
CA LEU A 73 -3.18 -2.36 -10.61
C LEU A 73 -3.02 -2.59 -12.11
N GLN A 74 -4.11 -2.71 -12.86
CA GLN A 74 -4.06 -3.08 -14.27
C GLN A 74 -4.52 -1.95 -15.19
N THR A 75 -3.84 -1.80 -16.32
CA THR A 75 -4.30 -0.99 -17.46
C THR A 75 -3.99 -1.76 -18.73
N ASN A 76 -5.02 -2.11 -19.51
CA ASN A 76 -4.91 -2.93 -20.72
C ASN A 76 -4.14 -4.25 -20.50
N GLY A 77 -4.35 -4.91 -19.35
CA GLY A 77 -3.71 -6.18 -19.00
C GLY A 77 -2.26 -6.07 -18.51
N SER A 78 -1.67 -4.87 -18.51
CA SER A 78 -0.33 -4.62 -17.98
C SER A 78 -0.40 -3.99 -16.58
N TYR A 79 0.64 -4.18 -15.77
CA TYR A 79 0.78 -3.48 -14.50
C TYR A 79 0.90 -1.97 -14.76
N ASN A 80 0.06 -1.17 -14.08
CA ASN A 80 0.06 0.29 -14.22
C ASN A 80 1.07 1.00 -13.30
N MET A 81 1.93 0.21 -12.64
CA MET A 81 2.98 0.60 -11.70
C MET A 81 2.49 1.19 -10.37
N CYS A 82 1.18 1.27 -10.14
CA CYS A 82 0.64 1.81 -8.90
C CYS A 82 1.02 0.95 -7.70
N HIS A 83 1.44 1.61 -6.61
CA HIS A 83 1.70 0.93 -5.34
C HIS A 83 1.36 1.82 -4.15
N PHE A 84 1.10 1.19 -3.00
CA PHE A 84 1.05 1.83 -1.69
C PHE A 84 2.47 2.16 -1.24
N TRP A 85 2.70 3.39 -0.78
CA TRP A 85 4.04 3.81 -0.39
C TRP A 85 4.37 3.35 1.03
N SER A 86 5.16 2.30 1.15
CA SER A 86 5.32 1.51 2.39
C SER A 86 6.03 2.23 3.53
N ASN A 87 6.67 3.39 3.33
CA ASN A 87 7.25 4.16 4.44
C ASN A 87 6.21 4.60 5.47
N PHE A 88 4.95 4.75 5.07
CA PHE A 88 3.80 4.72 5.97
C PHE A 88 3.05 3.41 5.76
N GLU A 89 2.96 2.61 6.81
CA GLU A 89 2.13 1.41 6.80
C GLU A 89 1.65 1.10 8.21
N ILE A 90 0.33 0.97 8.40
CA ILE A 90 -0.22 0.26 9.56
C ILE A 90 -0.73 -1.09 9.05
N GLY A 91 -0.01 -2.14 9.38
CA GLY A 91 -0.21 -3.48 8.84
C GLY A 91 -0.47 -4.52 9.93
N SER A 92 -1.28 -5.53 9.61
CA SER A 92 -1.51 -6.69 10.46
C SER A 92 -0.37 -7.69 10.30
N LEU A 93 0.32 -7.99 11.40
CA LEU A 93 1.38 -9.01 11.42
C LEU A 93 0.83 -10.41 11.13
N GLU A 94 -0.45 -10.67 11.40
CA GLU A 94 -1.13 -11.91 11.00
C GLU A 94 -1.13 -12.10 9.48
N PHE A 95 -1.41 -11.04 8.71
CA PHE A 95 -1.36 -11.09 7.24
C PHE A 95 0.06 -11.40 6.75
N PHE A 96 1.07 -10.68 7.25
CA PHE A 96 2.46 -10.92 6.83
C PHE A 96 3.00 -12.29 7.28
N ARG A 97 2.44 -12.89 8.33
CA ARG A 97 2.79 -14.23 8.80
C ARG A 97 1.93 -15.33 8.17
N SER A 98 0.95 -14.96 7.35
CA SER A 98 0.00 -15.93 6.80
C SER A 98 0.70 -16.86 5.79
N PRO A 99 0.24 -18.11 5.63
CA PRO A 99 0.80 -19.03 4.64
C PRO A 99 0.80 -18.45 3.22
N GLU A 100 -0.23 -17.67 2.87
CA GLU A 100 -0.38 -17.02 1.56
C GLU A 100 0.73 -16.00 1.31
N TYR A 101 0.99 -15.09 2.27
CA TYR A 101 2.05 -14.09 2.12
C TYR A 101 3.43 -14.74 2.13
N GLN A 102 3.67 -15.70 3.02
CA GLN A 102 4.94 -16.42 3.11
C GLN A 102 5.22 -17.18 1.80
N ALA A 103 4.23 -17.88 1.25
CA ALA A 103 4.36 -18.56 -0.04
C ALA A 103 4.65 -17.58 -1.19
N TYR A 104 3.99 -16.42 -1.21
CA TYR A 104 4.23 -15.39 -2.21
C TYR A 104 5.65 -14.82 -2.11
N PHE A 105 6.09 -14.44 -0.91
CA PHE A 105 7.44 -13.92 -0.69
C PHE A 105 8.52 -14.96 -1.05
N ASP A 106 8.37 -16.21 -0.62
CA ASP A 106 9.29 -17.31 -0.98
C ASP A 106 9.34 -17.54 -2.49
N PHE A 107 8.21 -17.40 -3.19
CA PHE A 107 8.17 -17.51 -4.64
C PHE A 107 8.97 -16.40 -5.31
N LEU A 108 8.84 -15.16 -4.83
CA LEU A 108 9.60 -14.01 -5.31
C LEU A 108 11.10 -14.16 -5.01
N ASP A 109 11.46 -14.50 -3.79
CA ASP A 109 12.86 -14.58 -3.32
C ASP A 109 13.69 -15.55 -4.16
N ARG A 110 13.11 -16.71 -4.50
CA ARG A 110 13.77 -17.73 -5.36
C ARG A 110 14.08 -17.25 -6.78
N THR A 111 13.43 -16.20 -7.26
CA THR A 111 13.73 -15.64 -8.60
C THR A 111 14.94 -14.70 -8.59
N GLY A 112 15.35 -14.23 -7.41
CA GLY A 112 16.47 -13.30 -7.25
C GLY A 112 16.19 -11.87 -7.70
N GLY A 113 14.95 -11.51 -8.02
CA GLY A 113 14.58 -10.16 -8.49
C GLY A 113 14.93 -9.03 -7.52
N PHE A 114 15.02 -9.32 -6.22
CA PHE A 114 15.54 -8.37 -5.22
C PHE A 114 17.01 -7.97 -5.45
N PHE A 115 17.82 -8.83 -6.06
CA PHE A 115 19.25 -8.62 -6.28
C PHE A 115 19.63 -8.37 -7.74
N TYR A 116 18.97 -9.05 -8.67
CA TYR A 116 19.22 -8.91 -10.11
C TYR A 116 18.44 -7.75 -10.74
N GLU A 117 17.38 -7.28 -10.07
CA GLU A 117 16.68 -6.03 -10.35
C GLU A 117 16.76 -5.13 -9.11
N ARG A 118 15.71 -4.36 -8.82
CA ARG A 118 15.64 -3.51 -7.61
C ARG A 118 14.23 -3.51 -7.04
N TRP A 119 13.69 -4.70 -6.79
CA TRP A 119 12.35 -4.86 -6.22
C TRP A 119 12.27 -4.22 -4.84
N GLY A 120 11.56 -3.08 -4.76
CA GLY A 120 11.24 -2.46 -3.49
C GLY A 120 10.18 -3.26 -2.74
N ASP A 121 10.19 -3.14 -1.41
CA ASP A 121 9.14 -3.72 -0.57
C ASP A 121 7.76 -3.09 -0.87
N ALA A 122 7.71 -1.80 -1.25
CA ALA A 122 6.45 -1.10 -1.53
C ALA A 122 5.62 -1.76 -2.67
N PRO A 123 6.14 -1.99 -3.89
CA PRO A 123 5.40 -2.73 -4.91
C PRO A 123 5.15 -4.19 -4.53
N VAL A 124 6.04 -4.86 -3.81
CA VAL A 124 5.83 -6.24 -3.33
C VAL A 124 4.67 -6.34 -2.34
N HIS A 125 4.65 -5.49 -1.31
CA HIS A 125 3.57 -5.40 -0.32
C HIS A 125 2.24 -5.04 -0.99
N THR A 126 2.27 -4.14 -1.97
CA THR A 126 1.07 -3.76 -2.72
C THR A 126 0.50 -4.92 -3.52
N LEU A 127 1.34 -5.63 -4.28
CA LEU A 127 0.90 -6.78 -5.07
C LEU A 127 0.38 -7.90 -4.17
N ALA A 128 1.04 -8.16 -3.04
CA ALA A 128 0.58 -9.12 -2.04
C ALA A 128 -0.78 -8.70 -1.47
N ALA A 129 -0.90 -7.49 -0.93
CA ALA A 129 -2.14 -7.00 -0.32
C ALA A 129 -3.29 -6.99 -1.35
N ALA A 130 -3.06 -6.46 -2.55
CA ALA A 130 -4.07 -6.36 -3.58
C ALA A 130 -4.51 -7.72 -4.15
N MET A 131 -3.72 -8.78 -4.00
CA MET A 131 -4.01 -10.13 -4.49
C MET A 131 -4.60 -11.04 -3.40
N LEU A 132 -4.01 -11.00 -2.21
CA LEU A 132 -4.24 -11.96 -1.12
C LEU A 132 -5.30 -11.50 -0.13
N LEU A 133 -5.70 -10.22 -0.16
CA LEU A 133 -6.74 -9.67 0.70
C LEU A 133 -7.95 -9.25 -0.11
N ASN A 134 -9.13 -9.31 0.51
CA ASN A 134 -10.29 -8.62 -0.03
C ASN A 134 -10.07 -7.10 0.07
N ARG A 135 -10.56 -6.35 -0.93
CA ARG A 135 -10.46 -4.88 -1.00
C ARG A 135 -10.98 -4.19 0.27
N SER A 136 -11.98 -4.77 0.92
CA SER A 136 -12.57 -4.27 2.18
C SER A 136 -11.61 -4.34 3.38
N GLN A 137 -10.54 -5.13 3.30
CA GLN A 137 -9.53 -5.28 4.36
C GLN A 137 -8.37 -4.28 4.21
N ILE A 138 -8.37 -3.46 3.15
CA ILE A 138 -7.32 -2.47 2.85
C ILE A 138 -7.90 -1.06 3.03
N HIS A 139 -7.22 -0.23 3.81
CA HIS A 139 -7.72 1.10 4.18
C HIS A 139 -6.80 2.25 3.75
N TYR A 140 -7.40 3.30 3.22
CA TYR A 140 -6.73 4.57 2.95
C TYR A 140 -6.99 5.55 4.09
N PHE A 141 -5.94 5.89 4.84
CA PHE A 141 -5.98 6.91 5.90
C PHE A 141 -5.86 8.32 5.30
N GLY A 142 -6.91 8.76 4.62
CA GLY A 142 -6.96 10.10 4.00
C GLY A 142 -7.01 11.27 4.99
N ASP A 143 -7.26 10.99 6.27
CA ASP A 143 -7.34 11.94 7.37
C ASP A 143 -6.01 12.09 8.15
N ILE A 144 -5.07 11.15 7.99
CA ILE A 144 -3.73 11.25 8.59
C ILE A 144 -2.83 12.10 7.70
N GLY A 145 -2.60 13.35 8.10
CA GLY A 145 -1.60 14.21 7.48
C GLY A 145 -0.21 13.62 7.65
N TYR A 146 0.45 13.31 6.54
CA TYR A 146 1.73 12.61 6.52
C TYR A 146 2.63 13.20 5.43
N PHE A 147 3.89 13.44 5.74
CA PHE A 147 4.90 13.88 4.78
C PHE A 147 6.13 12.99 4.90
N HIS A 148 6.61 12.51 3.76
CA HIS A 148 7.93 11.93 3.60
C HIS A 148 8.50 12.54 2.32
N PRO A 149 9.68 13.20 2.34
CA PRO A 149 10.17 13.92 1.18
C PRO A 149 10.17 13.07 -0.11
N PRO A 150 9.72 13.61 -1.26
CA PRO A 150 9.14 14.94 -1.47
C PRO A 150 7.60 15.01 -1.35
N PHE A 151 6.93 13.93 -0.96
CA PHE A 151 5.49 13.75 -1.09
C PHE A 151 4.73 13.90 0.23
N GLN A 152 3.49 14.39 0.16
CA GLN A 152 2.61 14.50 1.33
C GLN A 152 1.22 13.92 1.06
N ASN A 153 0.63 13.29 2.06
CA ASN A 153 -0.82 13.18 2.21
C ASN A 153 -1.29 14.33 3.08
N CYS A 154 -2.18 15.16 2.56
CA CYS A 154 -2.79 16.24 3.32
C CYS A 154 -4.31 16.23 3.09
N PRO A 155 -5.14 16.04 4.15
CA PRO A 155 -6.59 16.00 4.03
C PRO A 155 -7.12 17.31 3.43
N PRO A 156 -8.12 17.30 2.54
CA PRO A 156 -8.74 18.53 2.04
C PRO A 156 -9.83 19.07 2.99
N GLY A 157 -10.23 20.33 2.76
CA GLY A 157 -11.45 20.89 3.35
C GLY A 157 -11.36 21.21 4.86
N PRO A 158 -12.48 21.18 5.59
CA PRO A 158 -12.55 21.61 7.00
C PRO A 158 -11.62 20.84 7.95
N LEU A 159 -11.30 19.57 7.61
CA LEU A 159 -10.33 18.77 8.37
C LEU A 159 -8.94 19.43 8.40
N ASN A 160 -8.50 19.97 7.27
CA ASN A 160 -7.23 20.71 7.17
C ASN A 160 -7.24 21.97 8.03
N ALA A 161 -8.29 22.78 7.89
CA ALA A 161 -8.37 24.11 8.48
C ALA A 161 -8.33 24.13 10.02
N ALA A 162 -8.72 23.04 10.68
CA ALA A 162 -8.81 22.98 12.13
C ALA A 162 -7.63 22.29 12.82
N ARG A 163 -6.90 21.40 12.13
CA ARG A 163 -6.03 20.41 12.79
C ARG A 163 -4.73 20.09 12.06
N CYS A 164 -4.44 20.74 10.93
CA CYS A 164 -3.30 20.40 10.09
C CYS A 164 -2.40 21.62 9.81
N PHE A 165 -1.11 21.37 9.60
CA PHE A 165 -0.12 22.38 9.16
C PHE A 165 0.49 22.06 7.78
N CYS A 166 -0.21 21.25 6.96
CA CYS A 166 0.15 20.92 5.58
C CYS A 166 -0.71 21.68 4.54
N ASN A 167 -0.27 21.68 3.27
CA ASN A 167 -1.01 22.31 2.18
C ASN A 167 -1.77 21.26 1.36
N ALA A 168 -3.11 21.23 1.48
CA ALA A 168 -3.96 20.28 0.77
C ALA A 168 -3.80 20.32 -0.76
N ASN A 169 -3.44 21.47 -1.34
CA ASN A 169 -3.21 21.59 -2.78
C ASN A 169 -1.92 20.91 -3.25
N ARG A 170 -1.04 20.52 -2.32
CA ARG A 170 0.18 19.74 -2.58
C ARG A 170 0.04 18.27 -2.20
N SER A 171 -1.17 17.83 -1.81
CA SER A 171 -1.44 16.44 -1.44
C SER A 171 -1.26 15.51 -2.64
N MET A 172 -0.72 14.31 -2.38
CA MET A 172 -0.62 13.24 -3.36
C MET A 172 -1.99 12.84 -3.90
N LEU A 173 -3.09 13.06 -3.18
CA LEU A 173 -4.43 12.86 -3.74
C LEU A 173 -4.67 13.65 -5.05
N LEU A 174 -3.97 14.77 -5.26
CA LEU A 174 -4.08 15.63 -6.44
C LEU A 174 -2.92 15.46 -7.43
N HIS A 175 -1.89 14.71 -7.07
CA HIS A 175 -0.67 14.59 -7.88
C HIS A 175 -0.89 13.67 -9.10
N PRO A 176 -0.34 13.97 -10.29
CA PRO A 176 -0.53 13.15 -11.49
C PRO A 176 -0.06 11.69 -11.37
N ASP A 177 1.01 11.46 -10.61
CA ASP A 177 1.56 10.11 -10.39
C ASP A 177 0.85 9.34 -9.28
N SER A 178 -0.15 9.94 -8.64
CA SER A 178 -0.93 9.27 -7.61
C SER A 178 -1.92 8.28 -8.19
N CYS A 179 -2.13 7.20 -7.44
CA CYS A 179 -3.10 6.17 -7.75
C CYS A 179 -4.29 6.17 -6.77
N THR A 180 -4.34 7.14 -5.86
CA THR A 180 -5.30 7.16 -4.74
C THR A 180 -6.73 7.42 -5.24
N ARG A 181 -6.92 8.25 -6.27
CA ARG A 181 -8.27 8.47 -6.83
C ARG A 181 -8.84 7.20 -7.45
N ALA A 182 -8.04 6.54 -8.29
CA ALA A 182 -8.42 5.26 -8.89
C ALA A 182 -8.69 4.17 -7.83
N TRP A 183 -8.01 4.23 -6.68
CA TRP A 183 -8.27 3.34 -5.54
C TRP A 183 -9.62 3.60 -4.85
N LEU A 184 -10.03 4.88 -4.78
CA LEU A 184 -11.29 5.30 -4.17
C LEU A 184 -12.50 5.05 -5.08
N ASP A 185 -12.28 4.96 -6.39
CA ASP A 185 -13.31 4.66 -7.39
C ASP A 185 -13.56 3.15 -7.57
N LEU A 186 -12.76 2.28 -6.92
CA LEU A 186 -12.90 0.82 -6.93
C LEU A 186 -14.01 0.35 -5.99
#